data_AF-A0A3C2B3C6-F1
#
_entry.id   AF-A0A3C2B3C6-F1
#
_cell.length_a   1.000
_cell.length_b   1.000
_cell.length_c   1.000
_cell.angle_alpha   90.00
_cell.angle_beta   90.00
_cell.angle_gamma   90.00
#
_symmetry.space_group_name_H-M   'P 1'
#
loop_
_entity.id
_entity.type
_entity.pdbx_description
1 polymer ?
#
loop_
_entity_poly.entity_id
_entity_poly.type
_entity_poly.pdbx_seq_one_letter_code
_entity_poly.pdbx_strand_id
1 'polypeptide(L)'
;MISGFGITARRLAKPKVTVQYPDERREQFPRTRWRHVLTRFDSGLERCIGCSLCAGACPARCIYVEAAENTDEERYSPGERYAVRYEINMLRC
;
A
#
# COMPACT_ATOMS: atom_id res chain seq x y z
N MET A 1 -46.71 9.13 5.63
CA MET A 1 -45.77 10.27 5.48
C MET A 1 -45.30 10.85 6.81
N ILE A 2 -46.18 11.16 7.77
CA ILE A 2 -45.82 11.84 9.05
C ILE A 2 -44.81 11.07 9.91
N SER A 3 -44.91 9.73 9.95
CA SER A 3 -43.97 8.89 10.69
C SER A 3 -42.51 9.03 10.22
N GLY A 4 -42.29 9.22 8.92
CA GLY A 4 -40.96 9.42 8.33
C GLY A 4 -40.33 10.75 8.76
N PHE A 5 -41.11 11.84 8.73
CA PHE A 5 -40.66 13.15 9.21
C PHE A 5 -40.30 13.13 10.71
N GLY A 6 -41.03 12.36 11.52
CA GLY A 6 -40.70 12.17 12.93
C GLY A 6 -39.33 11.49 13.17
N ILE A 7 -38.94 10.55 12.31
CA ILE A 7 -37.62 9.90 12.38
C ILE A 7 -36.51 10.89 11.98
N THR A 8 -36.72 11.67 10.92
CA THR A 8 -35.77 12.70 10.46
C THR A 8 -35.53 13.76 11.54
N ALA A 9 -36.60 14.27 12.16
CA ALA A 9 -36.51 15.24 13.27
C ALA A 9 -35.69 14.68 14.45
N ARG A 10 -35.92 13.41 14.83
CA ARG A 10 -35.13 12.73 15.87
C ARG A 10 -33.66 12.53 15.49
N ARG A 11 -33.34 12.34 14.21
CA ARG A 11 -31.95 12.15 13.76
C ARG A 11 -31.20 13.48 13.66
N LEU A 12 -31.87 14.58 13.34
CA LEU A 12 -31.28 15.92 13.23
C LEU A 12 -30.62 16.39 14.54
N ALA A 13 -31.25 16.06 15.68
CA ALA A 13 -30.74 16.42 17.01
C ALA A 13 -29.61 15.51 17.53
N LYS A 14 -29.30 14.39 16.85
CA LYS A 14 -28.22 13.49 17.28
C LYS A 14 -26.86 13.96 16.73
N PRO A 15 -25.75 13.76 17.48
CA PRO A 15 -24.42 14.06 16.97
C PRO A 15 -24.14 13.24 15.70
N LYS A 16 -23.50 13.88 14.72
CA LYS A 16 -23.15 13.25 13.46
C LYS A 16 -21.93 12.34 13.70
N VAL A 17 -22.07 11.06 13.38
CA VAL A 17 -20.93 10.13 13.34
C VAL A 17 -20.16 10.42 12.05
N THR A 18 -19.24 11.37 12.13
CA THR A 18 -18.40 11.81 11.00
C THR A 18 -16.96 12.01 11.49
N VAL A 19 -16.03 12.10 10.55
CA VAL A 19 -14.61 12.39 10.79
C VAL A 19 -14.24 13.55 9.89
N GLN A 20 -13.68 14.62 10.45
CA GLN A 20 -13.33 15.82 9.67
C GLN A 20 -11.96 15.66 9.00
N TYR A 21 -11.94 15.06 7.81
CA TYR A 21 -10.72 15.00 7.00
C TYR A 21 -10.37 16.41 6.45
N PRO A 22 -9.10 16.86 6.46
CA PRO A 22 -7.86 16.11 6.75
C PRO A 22 -7.38 16.14 8.21
N ASP A 23 -7.99 16.97 9.07
CA ASP A 23 -7.55 17.22 10.45
C ASP A 23 -7.69 15.98 11.34
N GLU A 24 -8.79 15.25 11.19
CA GLU A 24 -9.04 13.99 11.85
C GLU A 24 -8.92 12.83 10.85
N ARG A 25 -8.16 11.80 11.20
CA ARG A 25 -8.04 10.56 10.41
C ARG A 25 -8.68 9.41 11.15
N ARG A 26 -9.34 8.53 10.40
CA ARG A 26 -9.84 7.26 10.95
C ARG A 26 -8.67 6.38 11.37
N GLU A 27 -8.84 5.70 12.50
CA GLU A 27 -7.92 4.65 12.93
C GLU A 27 -7.81 3.58 11.84
N GLN A 28 -6.58 3.14 11.59
CA GLN A 28 -6.29 2.13 10.58
C GLN A 28 -5.91 0.83 11.25
N PHE A 29 -6.56 -0.25 10.81
CA PHE A 29 -6.24 -1.58 11.31
C PHE A 29 -4.84 -2.02 10.84
N PRO A 30 -4.15 -2.89 11.61
CA PRO A 30 -2.80 -3.34 11.24
C PRO A 30 -2.70 -4.06 9.89
N ARG A 31 -3.80 -4.63 9.38
CA ARG A 31 -3.85 -5.37 8.11
C ARG A 31 -4.44 -4.57 6.95
N THR A 32 -4.60 -3.26 7.10
CA THR A 32 -5.09 -2.41 6.02
C THR A 32 -4.08 -2.39 4.87
N ARG A 33 -4.57 -2.61 3.65
CA ARG A 33 -3.75 -2.61 2.44
C ARG A 33 -3.59 -1.18 1.94
N TRP A 34 -2.38 -0.65 2.08
CA TRP A 34 -2.01 0.70 1.69
C TRP A 34 -1.13 0.71 0.45
N ARG A 35 -0.51 1.87 0.19
CA ARG A 35 0.55 2.00 -0.80
C ARG A 35 1.64 0.96 -0.55
N HIS A 36 1.99 0.24 -1.60
CA HIS A 36 3.09 -0.71 -1.60
C HIS A 36 4.41 0.01 -1.28
N VAL A 37 5.22 -0.59 -0.41
CA VAL A 37 6.53 -0.07 -0.01
C VAL A 37 7.53 -1.22 -0.05
N LEU A 38 8.71 -0.96 -0.62
CA LEU A 38 9.84 -1.87 -0.52
C LEU A 38 10.48 -1.70 0.86
N THR A 39 10.46 -2.78 1.64
CA THR A 39 11.08 -2.81 2.96
C THR A 39 12.55 -3.21 2.86
N ARG A 40 13.31 -2.84 3.89
CA ARG A 40 14.71 -3.18 4.06
C ARG A 40 14.88 -4.16 5.23
N PHE A 41 16.00 -4.86 5.27
CA PHE A 41 16.45 -5.57 6.46
C PHE A 41 17.07 -4.58 7.45
N ASP A 42 17.29 -5.02 8.68
CA ASP A 42 17.92 -4.20 9.72
C ASP A 42 19.37 -3.83 9.36
N SER A 43 20.01 -4.61 8.47
CA SER A 43 21.31 -4.31 7.86
C SER A 43 21.29 -3.19 6.82
N GLY A 44 20.11 -2.66 6.46
CA GLY A 44 19.93 -1.64 5.43
C GLY A 44 19.79 -2.18 4.00
N LEU A 45 20.05 -3.47 3.77
CA LEU A 45 19.86 -4.13 2.47
C LEU A 45 18.38 -4.22 2.10
N GLU A 46 18.06 -4.11 0.82
CA GLU A 46 16.70 -4.24 0.32
C GLU A 46 16.22 -5.70 0.40
N ARG A 47 14.94 -5.89 0.73
CA ARG A 47 14.34 -7.24 0.78
C ARG A 47 14.03 -7.79 -0.61
N CYS A 48 13.97 -6.94 -1.63
CA CYS A 48 13.69 -7.35 -3.00
C CYS A 48 14.94 -7.94 -3.65
N ILE A 49 14.82 -9.17 -4.17
CA ILE A 49 15.88 -9.84 -4.93
C ILE A 49 15.63 -9.83 -6.45
N GLY A 50 14.64 -9.07 -6.92
CA GLY A 50 14.29 -9.01 -8.35
C GLY A 50 13.70 -10.29 -8.94
N CYS A 51 13.12 -11.19 -8.13
CA CYS A 51 12.58 -12.48 -8.60
C CYS A 51 11.35 -12.39 -9.51
N SER A 52 10.77 -11.21 -9.68
CA SER A 52 9.58 -10.95 -10.51
C SER A 52 8.31 -11.74 -10.14
N LEU A 53 8.29 -12.42 -8.98
CA LEU A 53 7.12 -13.17 -8.50
C LEU A 53 5.91 -12.26 -8.24
N CYS A 54 6.14 -11.07 -7.69
CA CYS A 54 5.06 -10.10 -7.47
C CYS A 54 4.44 -9.60 -8.78
N ALA A 55 5.26 -9.39 -9.82
CA ALA A 55 4.78 -8.99 -11.14
C ALA A 55 3.98 -10.12 -11.81
N GLY A 56 4.45 -11.37 -11.71
CA GLY A 56 3.73 -12.55 -12.20
C GLY A 56 2.41 -12.80 -11.48
N ALA A 57 2.37 -12.56 -10.16
CA ALA A 57 1.15 -12.71 -9.35
C ALA A 57 0.16 -11.55 -9.51
N CYS A 58 0.56 -10.42 -10.10
CA CYS A 58 -0.26 -9.22 -10.18
C CYS A 58 -1.42 -9.39 -11.18
N PRO A 59 -2.69 -9.36 -10.74
CA PRO A 59 -3.83 -9.51 -11.64
C PRO A 59 -3.98 -8.31 -12.60
N ALA A 60 -3.60 -7.11 -12.16
CA ALA A 60 -3.64 -5.89 -12.96
C ALA A 60 -2.43 -5.72 -13.89
N ARG A 61 -1.40 -6.59 -13.77
CA ARG A 61 -0.12 -6.49 -14.50
C ARG A 61 0.46 -5.07 -14.48
N CYS A 62 0.49 -4.46 -13.30
CA CYS A 62 0.91 -3.06 -13.10
C CYS A 62 2.32 -2.90 -12.51
N ILE A 63 3.06 -4.00 -12.32
CA ILE A 63 4.39 -4.01 -11.72
C ILE A 63 5.43 -4.31 -12.79
N TYR A 64 6.47 -3.48 -12.88
CA TYR A 64 7.64 -3.68 -13.73
C TYR A 64 8.87 -3.94 -12.86
N VAL A 65 9.62 -5.00 -13.20
CA VAL A 65 10.82 -5.41 -12.48
C VAL A 65 11.94 -5.67 -13.46
N GLU A 66 13.05 -4.96 -13.28
CA GLU A 66 14.32 -5.19 -13.98
C GLU A 66 15.34 -5.66 -12.93
N ALA A 67 15.95 -6.83 -13.15
CA ALA A 67 16.81 -7.48 -12.18
C ALA A 67 18.27 -7.50 -12.65
N ALA A 68 19.18 -7.16 -11.74
CA ALA A 68 20.63 -7.15 -11.94
C ALA A 68 21.31 -8.07 -10.91
N GLU A 69 22.59 -8.37 -11.13
CA GLU A 69 23.41 -9.22 -10.25
C GLU A 69 24.16 -8.36 -9.23
N ASN A 70 24.21 -8.81 -7.97
CA ASN A 70 25.06 -8.18 -6.96
C ASN A 70 26.52 -8.57 -7.20
N THR A 71 27.45 -7.67 -6.92
CA THR A 71 28.88 -7.98 -6.85
C THR A 71 29.33 -8.06 -5.39
N ASP A 72 30.55 -8.53 -5.14
CA ASP A 72 31.12 -8.54 -3.79
C ASP A 72 31.45 -7.12 -3.28
N GLU A 73 31.65 -6.18 -4.19
CA GLU A 73 31.93 -4.76 -3.90
C GLU A 73 30.66 -3.94 -3.71
N GLU A 74 29.60 -4.23 -4.48
CA GLU A 74 28.33 -3.50 -4.46
C GLU A 74 27.15 -4.46 -4.26
N ARG A 75 26.65 -4.52 -3.03
CA ARG A 75 25.55 -5.40 -2.63
C ARG A 75 24.34 -4.61 -2.14
N TYR A 76 23.22 -4.73 -2.85
CA TYR A 76 21.97 -4.02 -2.56
C TYR A 76 20.92 -4.91 -1.88
N SER A 77 20.98 -6.22 -2.11
CA SER A 77 20.10 -7.23 -1.50
C SER A 77 20.95 -8.36 -0.90
N PRO A 78 20.42 -9.18 0.02
CA PRO A 78 21.17 -10.33 0.54
C PRO A 78 21.29 -11.49 -0.46
N GLY A 79 20.52 -11.49 -1.54
CA GLY A 79 20.57 -12.55 -2.55
C GLY A 79 21.66 -12.32 -3.60
N GLU A 80 21.77 -13.24 -4.56
CA GLU A 80 22.68 -13.07 -5.72
C GLU A 80 22.24 -11.92 -6.65
N ARG A 81 20.95 -11.54 -6.60
CA ARG A 81 20.33 -10.56 -7.49
C ARG A 81 19.57 -9.49 -6.72
N TYR A 82 19.41 -8.32 -7.32
CA TYR A 82 18.59 -7.23 -6.82
C TYR A 82 17.73 -6.64 -7.94
N ALA A 83 16.73 -5.84 -7.60
CA ALA A 83 15.95 -5.11 -8.58
C ALA A 83 16.61 -3.75 -8.85
N VAL A 84 17.18 -3.55 -10.03
CA VAL A 84 17.69 -2.22 -10.45
C VAL A 84 16.54 -1.25 -10.68
N ARG A 85 15.40 -1.77 -11.14
CA ARG A 85 14.18 -1.00 -11.36
C ARG A 85 12.99 -1.78 -10.83
N TYR A 86 12.29 -1.16 -9.88
CA TYR A 86 11.04 -1.67 -9.34
C TYR A 86 10.00 -0.54 -9.38
N GLU A 87 9.06 -0.64 -10.32
CA GLU A 87 8.05 0.39 -10.54
C GLU A 87 6.66 -0.21 -10.50
N ILE A 88 5.76 0.48 -9.81
CA ILE A 88 4.33 0.14 -9.78
C ILE A 88 3.57 1.29 -10.44
N ASN A 89 2.82 0.97 -11.48
CA ASN A 89 1.92 1.92 -12.10
C ASN A 89 0.71 2.14 -11.18
N MET A 90 0.76 3.22 -10.40
CA MET A 90 -0.28 3.57 -9.41
C MET A 90 -1.62 4.01 -10.04
N LEU A 91 -1.68 4.23 -11.35
CA LEU A 91 -2.96 4.51 -12.04
C LEU A 91 -3.71 3.22 -12.42
N ARG A 92 -3.00 2.09 -12.51
CA ARG A 92 -3.57 0.76 -12.80
C ARG A 92 -3.71 -0.12 -11.56
N CYS A 93 -2.99 0.20 -10.49
CA CYS A 93 -2.96 -0.57 -9.25
C CYS A 93 -4.19 -0.32 -8.37
#